data_AF-A0A7W0QP02-F1
#
_entry.id   AF-A0A7W0QP02-F1
#
_cell.length_a   1.000
_cell.length_b   1.000
_cell.length_c   1.000
_cell.angle_alpha   90.00
_cell.angle_beta   90.00
_cell.angle_gamma   90.00
#
_symmetry.space_group_name_H-M   'P 1'
#
loop_
_entity.id
_entity.type
_entity.pdbx_description
1 polymer ?
#
loop_
_entity_poly.entity_id
_entity_poly.type
_entity_poly.pdbx_seq_one_letter_code
_entity_poly.pdbx_strand_id
1 'polypeptide(L)' 'MTIEQWLEDGKSDAYRRKMPELADLLEGLARATAALRAADWNDDAGSAESTGETDAN' A
#
# COMPACT_ATOMS: atom_id res chain seq x y z
N MET A 1 5.59 6.95 -1.93
CA MET A 1 4.94 6.49 -3.18
C MET A 1 3.61 5.85 -2.80
N THR A 2 2.51 6.22 -3.44
CA THR A 2 1.18 5.66 -3.12
C THR A 2 0.96 4.34 -3.87
N ILE A 3 -0.08 3.58 -3.50
CA ILE A 3 -0.44 2.32 -4.21
C ILE A 3 -0.81 2.65 -5.66
N GLU A 4 -1.49 3.77 -5.89
CA GLU A 4 -1.96 4.21 -7.19
C GLU A 4 -0.78 4.51 -8.12
N GLN A 5 0.20 5.30 -7.65
CA GLN A 5 1.38 5.61 -8.44
C GLN A 5 2.18 4.36 -8.79
N TRP A 6 2.37 3.46 -7.82
CA TRP A 6 3.05 2.18 -8.06
C TRP A 6 2.32 1.31 -9.08
N LEU A 7 0.98 1.24 -9.00
CA LEU A 7 0.17 0.46 -9.93
C LEU A 7 0.26 1.01 -11.36
N GLU A 8 0.22 2.33 -11.51
CA GLU A 8 0.34 2.99 -12.80
C GLU A 8 1.71 2.74 -13.44
N ASP A 9 2.79 2.91 -12.68
CA ASP A 9 4.15 2.65 -13.15
C ASP A 9 4.32 1.17 -13.57
N GLY A 10 3.79 0.24 -12.77
CA GLY A 10 3.82 -1.19 -13.04
C GLY A 10 3.05 -1.59 -14.30
N LYS A 11 1.85 -1.02 -14.50
CA LYS A 11 1.06 -1.24 -15.72
C LYS A 11 1.78 -0.70 -16.96
N SER A 12 2.32 0.51 -16.87
CA SER A 12 3.09 1.12 -17.95
C SER A 12 4.27 0.24 -18.37
N ASP A 13 4.98 -0.34 -17.40
CA ASP A 13 6.08 -1.28 -17.68
C ASP A 13 5.58 -2.58 -18.33
N ALA A 14 4.47 -3.15 -17.86
CA ALA A 14 3.86 -4.35 -18.44
C ALA A 14 3.52 -4.15 -19.93
N TYR A 15 2.91 -3.01 -20.29
CA TYR A 15 2.63 -2.68 -21.69
C TYR A 15 3.90 -2.47 -22.50
N ARG A 16 4.90 -1.76 -21.95
CA ARG A 16 6.19 -1.54 -22.60
C ARG A 16 6.90 -2.86 -22.91
N ARG A 17 6.79 -3.85 -22.01
CA ARG A 17 7.40 -5.19 -22.14
C ARG A 17 6.57 -6.20 -22.93
N LYS A 18 5.42 -5.78 -23.49
CA LYS A 18 4.50 -6.64 -24.25
C LYS A 18 3.93 -7.80 -23.43
N MET A 19 3.66 -7.54 -22.15
CA MET A 19 3.02 -8.49 -21.21
C MET A 19 1.74 -7.87 -20.61
N PRO A 20 0.73 -7.54 -21.44
CA PRO A 20 -0.47 -6.84 -20.98
C PRO A 20 -1.26 -7.60 -19.91
N GLU A 21 -1.18 -8.93 -19.87
CA GLU A 21 -1.81 -9.79 -18.87
C GLU A 21 -1.31 -9.53 -17.44
N LEU A 22 -0.10 -8.96 -17.28
CA LEU A 22 0.40 -8.57 -15.97
C LEU A 22 -0.37 -7.37 -15.39
N ALA A 23 -1.00 -6.54 -16.23
CA ALA A 23 -1.77 -5.39 -15.75
C ALA A 23 -2.93 -5.84 -14.84
N ASP A 24 -3.64 -6.90 -15.22
CA ASP A 24 -4.76 -7.43 -14.44
C ASP A 24 -4.29 -8.05 -13.11
N LEU A 25 -3.13 -8.73 -13.11
CA LEU A 25 -2.54 -9.28 -11.90
C LEU A 25 -2.09 -8.18 -10.93
N LEU A 26 -1.50 -7.09 -11.46
CA LEU A 26 -1.08 -5.94 -10.67
C LEU A 26 -2.29 -5.22 -10.05
N GLU A 27 -3.42 -5.13 -10.75
CA GLU A 27 -4.67 -4.61 -10.17
C GLU A 27 -5.14 -5.47 -9.00
N GLY A 28 -5.14 -6.80 -9.16
CA GLY A 28 -5.50 -7.71 -8.08
C GLY A 28 -4.64 -7.51 -6.83
N LEU A 29 -3.33 -7.36 -7.02
CA LEU A 29 -2.39 -7.11 -5.93
C LEU A 29 -2.61 -5.73 -5.27
N ALA A 30 -2.86 -4.69 -6.06
CA ALA A 30 -3.16 -3.37 -5.53
C ALA A 30 -4.42 -3.40 -4.63
N ARG A 31 -5.49 -4.06 -5.09
CA ARG A 31 -6.74 -4.22 -4.33
C ARG A 31 -6.52 -4.99 -3.03
N ALA A 32 -5.79 -6.12 -3.08
CA ALA A 32 -5.46 -6.89 -1.89
C ALA A 32 -4.65 -6.08 -0.89
N THR A 33 -3.66 -5.32 -1.36
CA THR A 33 -2.81 -4.48 -0.51
C THR A 33 -3.61 -3.34 0.13
N ALA A 34 -4.51 -2.69 -0.63
CA ALA A 34 -5.39 -1.66 -0.10
C ALA A 34 -6.32 -2.21 0.98
N ALA A 35 -6.92 -3.38 0.75
CA ALA A 35 -7.77 -4.06 1.74
C ALA A 35 -7.00 -4.42 3.03
N LEU A 36 -5.77 -4.93 2.90
CA LEU A 36 -4.93 -5.25 4.05
C LEU A 36 -4.58 -4.02 4.88
N ARG A 37 -4.28 -2.88 4.23
CA ARG A 37 -3.94 -1.63 4.93
C ARG A 37 -5.14 -0.98 5.59
N ALA A 38 -6.32 -1.14 5.01
CA ALA A 38 -7.57 -0.62 5.54
C ALA A 38 -8.22 -1.54 6.59
N ALA A 39 -7.64 -2.71 6.86
CA ALA A 39 -8.21 -3.65 7.80
C ALA A 39 -8.04 -3.16 9.25
N ASP A 40 -9.08 -3.33 10.07
CA ASP A 40 -9.16 -2.83 11.44
C ASP A 40 -8.00 -3.26 12.36
N TRP A 41 -7.37 -4.41 12.08
CA TRP A 41 -6.19 -4.86 12.84
C TRP A 41 -4.94 -4.00 12.59
N ASN A 42 -4.93 -3.20 11.53
CA ASN A 42 -3.81 -2.36 11.11
C ASN A 42 -3.84 -0.95 11.74
N ASP A 43 -4.88 -0.59 12.49
CA ASP A 43 -4.98 0.71 13.20
C ASP A 43 -3.96 0.83 14.36
N ASP A 44 -3.52 -0.29 14.94
CA ASP A 44 -2.54 -0.31 16.04
C ASP A 44 -1.09 -0.03 15.54
N ALA A 45 -0.82 -0.23 14.25
CA ALA A 45 0.51 -0.03 13.68
C ALA A 45 0.91 1.46 13.52
N GLY A 46 -0.03 2.39 13.66
CA GLY A 46 0.21 3.83 13.56
C GLY A 46 0.31 4.57 14.90
N SER A 47 -0.06 3.93 16.01
CA SER A 47 -0.27 4.60 17.30
C SER A 47 0.87 4.43 18.31
N ALA A 48 1.89 3.63 17.99
CA ALA A 48 3.02 3.37 18.89
C ALA A 48 4.06 4.52 19.00
N GLU A 49 3.88 5.63 18.28
CA GLU A 49 4.83 6.77 18.28
C GLU A 49 4.25 8.05 18.93
N SER A 50 3.52 7.95 20.04
CA SER A 50 3.22 9.14 20.87
C SER A 50 2.92 8.81 22.33
N THR A 51 3.85 8.18 23.03
CA THR A 51 3.80 8.15 24.50
C THR A 51 5.18 8.24 25.11
N GLY A 52 5.87 9.33 24.78
CA GLY A 52 7.02 9.83 25.53
C GLY A 52 6.55 10.84 26.58
N GLU A 53 6.01 10.31 27.68
CA GLU A 53 6.17 10.78 29.05
C GLU A 53 6.58 12.26 29.24
N THR A 54 5.58 13.13 29.33
CA THR A 54 5.68 14.40 30.07
C THR A 54 4.83 14.21 31.31
N ASP A 55 5.45 13.96 32.45
CA ASP A 55 4.98 14.38 33.77
C ASP A 55 5.97 13.91 34.85
N ALA A 56 6.89 14.80 35.25
CA ALA A 56 7.56 14.74 36.54
C ALA A 56 7.32 16.09 37.24
N ASN A 57 6.40 16.03 38.19
CA ASN A 57 6.04 17.07 39.17
C ASN A 57 7.12 17.22 40.24
#